data_AF-A0A958MAE3-F1
#
_entry.id   AF-A0A958MAE3-F1
#
_cell.length_a   1.000
_cell.length_b   1.000
_cell.length_c   1.000
_cell.angle_alpha   90.00
_cell.angle_beta   90.00
_cell.angle_gamma   90.00
#
_symmetry.space_group_name_H-M   'P 1'
#
loop_
_entity.id
_entity.type
_entity.pdbx_description
1 polymer ?
#
loop_
_entity_poly.entity_id
_entity_poly.type
_entity_poly.pdbx_seq_one_letter_code
_entity_poly.pdbx_strand_id
1 'polypeptide(L)'
;MQKHKYNYGIIGNCAFSALVDTNANIGFMCWPRFDRSFIFGGLLDEERGGHFYISPATEHYTSTQQYISNTNILETTFHCEDGKYKVVDFAP
;
A
#
# COMPACT_ATOMS: atom_id res chain seq x y z
N MET A 1 -13.20 -15.96 18.25
CA MET A 1 -13.00 -16.00 16.78
C MET A 1 -11.79 -15.12 16.47
N GLN A 2 -10.70 -15.69 15.94
CA GLN A 2 -9.49 -14.92 15.62
C GLN A 2 -9.80 -14.03 14.41
N LYS A 3 -9.61 -12.71 14.55
CA LYS A 3 -9.86 -11.77 13.46
C LYS A 3 -8.71 -11.91 12.46
N HIS A 4 -8.99 -12.42 11.26
CA HIS A 4 -8.03 -12.38 10.16
C HIS A 4 -7.77 -10.90 9.82
N LYS A 5 -6.57 -10.41 10.17
CA LYS A 5 -6.08 -9.10 9.75
C LYS A 5 -5.14 -9.32 8.57
N TYR A 6 -5.47 -8.72 7.45
CA TYR A 6 -4.55 -8.58 6.33
C TYR A 6 -3.65 -7.36 6.60
N ASN A 7 -2.36 -7.46 6.27
CA ASN A 7 -1.39 -6.38 6.44
C ASN A 7 -1.50 -5.35 5.30
N TYR A 8 -2.69 -4.75 5.18
CA TYR A 8 -3.02 -3.78 4.14
C TYR A 8 -3.78 -2.57 4.70
N GLY A 9 -3.41 -1.39 4.25
CA GLY A 9 -4.23 -0.18 4.26
C GLY A 9 -5.03 -0.01 2.97
N ILE A 10 -6.01 0.89 2.99
CA ILE A 10 -6.84 1.26 1.86
C ILE A 10 -6.85 2.79 1.71
N ILE A 11 -6.59 3.26 0.50
CA ILE A 11 -6.76 4.67 0.10
C ILE A 11 -7.82 4.77 -1.00
N GLY A 12 -8.50 5.92 -1.11
CA GLY A 12 -9.45 6.16 -2.20
C GLY A 12 -10.16 7.52 -2.13
N ASN A 13 -10.70 7.97 -3.26
CA ASN A 13 -11.32 9.29 -3.43
C ASN A 13 -12.75 9.21 -4.03
N CYS A 14 -13.51 8.18 -3.70
CA CYS A 14 -14.82 7.84 -4.28
C CYS A 14 -14.81 7.48 -5.79
N ALA A 15 -13.77 7.83 -6.55
CA ALA A 15 -13.62 7.40 -7.93
C ALA A 15 -12.93 6.03 -8.03
N PHE A 16 -11.84 5.85 -7.28
CA PHE A 16 -11.07 4.61 -7.22
C PHE A 16 -10.63 4.29 -5.79
N SER A 17 -10.11 3.08 -5.60
CA SER A 17 -9.46 2.65 -4.36
C SER A 17 -8.25 1.79 -4.67
N ALA A 18 -7.30 1.75 -3.73
CA ALA A 18 -6.11 0.92 -3.80
C ALA A 18 -5.83 0.29 -2.43
N LEU A 19 -5.41 -0.98 -2.44
CA LEU A 19 -4.89 -1.68 -1.27
C LEU A 19 -3.36 -1.55 -1.24
N VAL A 20 -2.85 -1.04 -0.12
CA VAL A 20 -1.42 -0.76 0.07
C VAL A 20 -0.90 -1.65 1.20
N ASP A 21 0.10 -2.49 0.93
CA ASP A 21 0.69 -3.34 1.97
C ASP A 21 1.69 -2.56 2.86
N THR A 22 2.25 -3.24 3.87
CA THR A 22 3.21 -2.65 4.80
C THR A 22 4.58 -2.34 4.20
N ASN A 23 4.82 -2.69 2.93
CA ASN A 23 6.02 -2.35 2.18
C ASN A 23 5.76 -1.23 1.16
N ALA A 24 4.67 -0.47 1.36
CA ALA A 24 4.24 0.62 0.49
C ALA A 24 4.07 0.18 -0.98
N ASN A 25 3.63 -1.06 -1.17
CA ASN A 25 3.28 -1.60 -2.48
C ASN A 25 1.76 -1.58 -2.69
N ILE A 26 1.34 -1.11 -3.86
CA ILE A 26 -0.04 -1.18 -4.32
C ILE A 26 -0.33 -2.62 -4.77
N GLY A 27 -0.82 -3.44 -3.84
CA GLY A 27 -1.09 -4.87 -4.09
C GLY A 27 -2.37 -5.11 -4.90
N PHE A 28 -3.31 -4.17 -4.90
CA PHE A 28 -4.51 -4.25 -5.72
C PHE A 28 -5.11 -2.88 -6.02
N MET A 29 -5.43 -2.61 -7.29
CA MET A 29 -6.07 -1.38 -7.72
C MET A 29 -6.75 -1.55 -9.08
N CYS A 30 -8.02 -1.16 -9.13
CA CYS A 30 -8.77 -0.97 -10.37
C CYS A 30 -8.65 0.48 -10.84
N TRP A 31 -8.50 0.69 -12.14
CA TRP A 31 -8.32 2.03 -12.71
C TRP A 31 -9.04 2.18 -14.06
N PRO A 32 -9.65 3.35 -14.37
CA PRO A 32 -9.71 4.58 -13.57
C PRO A 32 -10.80 4.61 -12.49
N ARG A 33 -11.53 3.50 -12.31
CA ARG A 33 -12.61 3.38 -11.33
C ARG A 33 -12.67 1.97 -10.76
N PHE A 34 -13.27 1.84 -9.58
CA PHE A 34 -13.23 0.60 -8.78
C PHE A 34 -13.86 -0.63 -9.46
N ASP A 35 -14.74 -0.42 -10.44
CA ASP A 35 -15.47 -1.46 -11.19
C ASP A 35 -14.84 -1.79 -12.55
N ARG A 36 -13.61 -1.31 -12.81
CA ARG A 36 -12.85 -1.62 -14.04
C ARG A 36 -11.82 -2.72 -13.79
N SER A 37 -11.17 -3.16 -14.86
CA SER A 37 -10.03 -4.07 -14.77
C SER A 37 -8.97 -3.53 -13.82
N PHE A 38 -8.32 -4.43 -13.10
CA PHE A 38 -7.17 -4.07 -12.29
C PHE A 38 -5.97 -3.73 -13.17
N ILE A 39 -5.21 -2.72 -12.75
CA ILE A 39 -3.87 -2.43 -13.30
C ILE A 39 -2.77 -2.95 -12.37
N PHE A 40 -3.09 -3.11 -11.09
CA PHE A 40 -2.28 -3.79 -10.09
C PHE A 40 -3.14 -4.87 -9.43
N GLY A 41 -2.64 -6.09 -9.42
CA GLY A 41 -3.39 -7.30 -9.09
C GLY A 41 -2.53 -8.37 -8.44
N GLY A 42 -1.46 -7.97 -7.73
CA GLY A 42 -0.53 -8.87 -7.04
C GLY A 42 -1.21 -9.83 -6.07
N LEU A 43 -2.37 -9.45 -5.52
CA LEU A 43 -3.20 -10.36 -4.70
C LEU A 43 -3.79 -11.56 -5.46
N LEU A 44 -3.94 -11.46 -6.78
CA LEU A 44 -4.44 -12.53 -7.63
C LEU A 44 -3.30 -13.31 -8.27
N ASP A 45 -2.24 -12.62 -8.66
CA ASP A 45 -1.06 -13.18 -9.31
C ASP A 45 0.15 -12.27 -9.03
N GLU A 46 1.10 -12.72 -8.22
CA GLU A 46 2.26 -11.92 -7.81
C GLU A 46 3.20 -11.58 -8.98
N GLU A 47 3.29 -12.44 -9.98
CA GLU A 47 4.19 -12.26 -11.12
C GLU A 47 3.54 -11.45 -12.25
N ARG A 48 2.25 -11.68 -12.51
CA ARG A 48 1.53 -11.12 -13.68
C ARG A 48 0.55 -10.02 -13.32
N GLY A 49 0.26 -9.82 -12.04
CA GLY A 49 -0.70 -8.83 -11.56
C GLY A 49 -0.21 -7.40 -11.66
N GLY A 50 1.10 -7.18 -11.86
CA GLY A 50 1.71 -5.85 -11.81
C GLY A 50 1.78 -5.31 -10.37
N HIS A 51 2.76 -4.45 -10.15
CA HIS A 51 3.03 -3.86 -8.84
C HIS A 51 3.58 -2.44 -9.01
N PHE A 52 3.37 -1.61 -7.99
CA PHE A 52 3.99 -0.31 -7.88
C PHE A 52 4.30 -0.06 -6.42
N TYR A 53 5.58 0.20 -6.11
CA TYR A 53 6.04 0.31 -4.73
C TYR A 53 7.23 1.22 -4.59
N ILE A 54 7.39 1.76 -3.38
CA ILE A 54 8.57 2.50 -2.96
C ILE A 54 9.07 1.89 -1.65
N SER A 55 10.12 1.08 -1.73
CA SER A 55 10.71 0.37 -0.60
C SER A 55 12.22 0.59 -0.54
N PRO A 56 12.87 0.33 0.61
CA PRO A 56 14.32 0.42 0.70
C PRO A 56 14.98 -0.58 -0.25
N ALA A 57 16.13 -0.21 -0.82
CA ALA A 57 16.91 -1.12 -1.65
C ALA A 57 17.62 -2.24 -0.85
N THR A 58 17.71 -2.07 0.47
CA THR A 58 18.24 -3.08 1.41
C THR A 58 17.14 -4.06 1.81
N GLU A 59 17.53 -5.30 2.15
CA GLU A 59 16.62 -6.29 2.75
C GLU A 59 16.49 -6.11 4.28
N HIS A 60 17.40 -5.35 4.89
CA HIS A 60 17.44 -5.12 6.33
C HIS A 60 16.73 -3.82 6.70
N TYR A 61 15.40 -3.91 6.83
CA TYR A 61 14.58 -2.81 7.34
C TYR A 61 13.38 -3.31 8.13
N THR A 62 12.76 -2.39 8.85
CA THR A 62 11.43 -2.59 9.42
C THR A 62 10.51 -1.48 8.92
N SER A 63 9.21 -1.79 8.80
CA SER A 63 8.21 -0.81 8.43
C SER A 63 7.08 -0.76 9.43
N THR A 64 6.53 0.44 9.62
CA THR A 64 5.30 0.66 10.39
C THR A 64 4.33 1.45 9.55
N GLN A 65 3.07 1.07 9.59
CA GLN A 65 2.03 1.70 8.77
C GLN A 65 0.90 2.23 9.68
N GLN A 66 0.47 3.45 9.42
CA GLN A 66 -0.60 4.11 10.16
C GLN A 66 -1.33 5.13 9.27
N TYR A 67 -2.60 5.38 9.56
CA TYR A 67 -3.28 6.53 8.98
C TYR A 67 -2.91 7.79 9.76
N ILE A 68 -2.68 8.89 9.05
CA ILE A 68 -2.58 10.21 9.68
C ILE A 68 -3.93 10.53 10.32
N SER A 69 -3.91 10.91 11.60
CA SER A 69 -5.11 11.11 12.41
C SER A 69 -6.12 12.04 11.73
N ASN A 70 -7.39 11.63 11.71
CA ASN A 70 -8.51 12.35 11.09
C ASN A 70 -8.40 12.54 9.56
N THR A 71 -7.64 11.70 8.86
CA THR A 71 -7.52 11.73 7.39
C THR A 71 -7.63 10.33 6.78
N ASN A 72 -7.82 10.24 5.46
CA ASN A 72 -7.64 9.01 4.67
C ASN A 72 -6.22 8.91 4.06
N ILE A 73 -5.22 9.52 4.70
CA ILE A 73 -3.84 9.49 4.23
C ILE A 73 -3.11 8.37 4.96
N LEU A 74 -2.53 7.44 4.21
CA LEU A 74 -1.77 6.32 4.74
C LEU A 74 -0.27 6.65 4.74
N GLU A 75 0.37 6.50 5.89
CA GLU A 75 1.81 6.72 6.06
C GLU A 75 2.49 5.40 6.38
N THR A 76 3.46 5.01 5.55
CA THR A 76 4.36 3.88 5.79
C THR A 76 5.75 4.43 6.11
N THR A 77 6.20 4.25 7.35
CA THR A 77 7.54 4.66 7.80
C THR A 77 8.50 3.48 7.72
N PHE A 78 9.59 3.64 6.97
CA PHE A 78 10.67 2.68 6.88
C PHE A 78 11.83 3.08 7.79
N HIS A 79 12.34 2.11 8.54
CA HIS A 79 13.53 2.23 9.37
C HIS A 79 14.62 1.31 8.80
N CYS A 80 15.70 1.92 8.32
CA CYS A 80 16.90 1.27 7.81
C CYS A 80 18.08 1.54 8.75
N GLU A 81 19.22 0.88 8.55
CA GLU A 81 20.44 1.11 9.34
C GLU A 81 20.92 2.57 9.23
N ASP A 82 20.81 3.16 8.04
CA ASP A 82 21.39 4.47 7.71
C ASP A 82 20.43 5.64 7.99
N GLY A 83 19.17 5.35 8.34
CA GLY A 83 18.15 6.38 8.53
C GLY A 83 16.72 5.88 8.39
N LYS A 84 15.79 6.82 8.28
CA LYS A 84 14.36 6.55 8.12
C LYS A 84 13.72 7.52 7.14
N TYR A 85 12.72 7.04 6.43
CA TYR A 85 11.89 7.86 5.55
C TYR A 85 10.44 7.39 5.58
N LYS A 86 9.56 8.19 4.99
CA LYS A 86 8.13 7.93 4.94
C LYS A 86 7.65 7.91 3.49
N VAL A 87 6.79 6.96 3.18
CA VAL A 87 5.95 6.96 1.97
C VAL A 87 4.54 7.34 2.40
N VAL A 88 3.96 8.30 1.69
CA VAL A 88 2.64 8.85 1.99
C VAL A 88 1.73 8.57 0.80
N ASP A 89 0.79 7.66 0.99
CA ASP A 89 -0.18 7.24 0.00
C ASP A 89 -1.51 7.94 0.28
N PHE A 90 -2.05 8.62 -0.72
CA PHE A 90 -3.37 9.25 -0.64
C PHE A 90 -4.00 9.36 -2.03
N ALA A 91 -5.33 9.35 -2.04
CA ALA A 91 -6.11 9.57 -3.25
C ALA A 91 -6.86 10.90 -3.07
N PRO A 92 -6.43 11.99 -3.74
CA PRO A 92 -7.06 13.30 -3.65
C PRO A 92 -8.35 13.39 -4.46
#